data_AF-A0A956BDQ4-F1
#
_entry.id   AF-A0A956BDQ4-F1
#
_cell.length_a   1.000
_cell.length_b   1.000
_cell.length_c   1.000
_cell.angle_alpha   90.00
_cell.angle_beta   90.00
_cell.angle_gamma   90.00
#
_symmetry.space_group_name_H-M   'P 1'
#
loop_
_entity.id
_entity.type
_entity.pdbx_description
1 polymer ?
#
loop_
_entity_poly.entity_id
_entity_poly.type
_entity_poly.pdbx_seq_one_letter_code
_entity_poly.pdbx_strand_id
1 'polypeptide(L)'
;MADEMQPNPFRPSEPRPAAPTEGFGHSRRRLALEIGGAVVVLALLIWGAFALASWGAGLFARFVPASAEIALGENTWDRVAPPSAQCTDPAALAYVEQLAAPLLAQIDSPYDFQFRVVDDDSINAFALPGGFVTVHYGLLQAAESGEEVAAVLAHEMQHVLQRHGLKRILHQLGGWTLLGTVLGFADLSSLTGVAMSLVGHGYDRDQERESDALGRALLKRAHIDPRGMATFFDRMAEEDAGNGLPAILSTHPGSEERAAAARAEGPFVGEAITLPSPKGVKCK
;
A
#
# COMPACT_ATOMS: atom_id res chain seq x y z
N MET A 1 -86.99 -76.84 22.69
CA MET A 1 -87.23 -75.99 23.87
C MET A 1 -85.97 -75.18 24.12
N ALA A 2 -86.10 -73.85 24.04
CA ALA A 2 -85.24 -72.81 24.61
C ALA A 2 -83.78 -72.70 24.09
N ASP A 3 -83.24 -71.53 23.78
CA ASP A 3 -83.77 -70.17 23.73
C ASP A 3 -82.79 -69.35 22.87
N GLU A 4 -83.30 -68.56 21.93
CA GLU A 4 -82.51 -67.85 20.93
C GLU A 4 -82.19 -66.44 21.46
N MET A 5 -80.97 -66.29 22.01
CA MET A 5 -80.51 -65.02 22.57
C MET A 5 -80.11 -64.06 21.45
N GLN A 6 -80.92 -63.02 21.23
CA GLN A 6 -80.66 -61.99 20.22
C GLN A 6 -79.41 -61.14 20.56
N PRO A 7 -78.59 -60.74 19.56
CA PRO A 7 -77.37 -59.97 19.79
C PRO A 7 -77.66 -58.49 20.08
N ASN A 8 -76.94 -57.97 21.09
CA ASN A 8 -76.97 -56.59 21.57
C ASN A 8 -76.50 -55.58 20.48
N PRO A 9 -77.32 -54.59 20.07
CA PRO A 9 -76.99 -53.66 18.99
C PRO A 9 -76.04 -52.51 19.37
N PHE A 10 -75.57 -52.44 20.62
CA PHE A 10 -74.68 -51.37 21.10
C PHE A 10 -73.33 -51.92 21.57
N ARG A 11 -72.47 -52.33 20.64
CA ARG A 11 -71.02 -52.35 20.88
C ARG A 11 -70.42 -51.04 20.36
N PRO A 12 -69.80 -50.20 21.20
CA PRO A 12 -69.02 -49.07 20.70
C PRO A 12 -67.88 -49.60 19.83
N SER A 13 -67.77 -49.09 18.60
CA SER A 13 -66.67 -49.41 17.69
C SER A 13 -65.35 -48.93 18.29
N GLU A 14 -64.36 -49.81 18.38
CA GLU A 14 -63.02 -49.43 18.81
C GLU A 14 -62.49 -48.28 17.94
N PRO A 15 -61.83 -47.26 18.53
CA PRO A 15 -61.24 -46.19 17.75
C PRO A 15 -60.17 -46.77 16.83
N ARG A 16 -60.31 -46.52 15.52
CA ARG A 16 -59.29 -46.87 14.51
C ARG A 16 -57.93 -46.30 14.95
N PRO A 17 -56.84 -47.09 14.93
CA PRO A 17 -55.51 -46.54 15.20
C PRO A 17 -55.25 -45.41 14.20
N ALA A 18 -54.82 -44.26 14.71
CA ALA A 18 -54.43 -43.12 13.88
C ALA A 18 -53.36 -43.61 12.88
N ALA A 19 -53.55 -43.29 11.59
CA ALA A 19 -52.55 -43.58 10.58
C ALA A 19 -51.20 -43.01 11.03
N PRO A 20 -50.08 -43.74 10.84
CA PRO A 20 -48.77 -43.19 11.18
C PRO A 20 -48.61 -41.89 10.39
N THR A 21 -48.42 -40.78 11.11
CA THR A 21 -48.05 -39.53 10.47
C THR A 21 -46.72 -39.82 9.79
N GLU A 22 -46.67 -39.70 8.46
CA GLU A 22 -45.41 -39.70 7.75
C GLU A 22 -44.62 -38.49 8.24
N GLY A 23 -43.83 -38.70 9.29
CA GLY A 23 -42.86 -37.73 9.74
C GLY A 23 -41.99 -37.39 8.54
N PHE A 24 -41.78 -36.09 8.30
CA PHE A 24 -40.85 -35.55 7.33
C PHE A 24 -39.41 -36.02 7.65
N GLY A 25 -39.12 -37.31 7.44
CA GLY A 25 -37.80 -37.87 7.54
C GLY A 25 -37.04 -37.49 6.28
N HIS A 26 -36.25 -36.41 6.34
CA HIS A 26 -35.31 -36.13 5.26
C HIS A 26 -34.46 -37.37 5.03
N SER A 27 -34.54 -37.95 3.81
CA SER A 27 -33.64 -39.05 3.46
C SER A 27 -32.21 -38.56 3.68
N ARG A 28 -31.36 -39.38 4.32
CA ARG A 28 -29.97 -39.00 4.62
C ARG A 28 -29.23 -38.43 3.40
N ARG A 29 -29.61 -38.90 2.20
CA ARG A 29 -29.13 -38.39 0.90
C ARG A 29 -29.59 -36.95 0.60
N ARG A 30 -30.86 -36.61 0.84
CA ARG A 30 -31.38 -35.24 0.65
C ARG A 30 -30.75 -34.26 1.63
N LEU A 31 -30.65 -34.64 2.91
CA LEU A 31 -29.95 -33.82 3.92
C LEU A 31 -28.47 -33.61 3.56
N ALA A 32 -27.78 -34.65 3.08
CA ALA A 32 -26.40 -34.53 2.63
C ALA A 32 -26.24 -33.60 1.41
N LEU A 33 -27.20 -33.62 0.48
CA LEU A 33 -27.20 -32.71 -0.68
C LEU A 33 -27.50 -31.26 -0.28
N GLU A 34 -28.43 -31.04 0.66
CA GLU A 34 -28.75 -29.69 1.17
C GLU A 34 -27.57 -29.11 1.97
N ILE A 35 -26.93 -29.89 2.84
CA ILE A 35 -25.71 -29.49 3.55
C ILE A 35 -24.57 -29.24 2.55
N GLY A 36 -24.35 -30.15 1.60
CA GLY A 36 -23.32 -29.99 0.56
C GLY A 36 -23.54 -28.73 -0.27
N GLY A 37 -24.78 -28.44 -0.67
CA GLY A 37 -25.15 -27.22 -1.37
C GLY A 37 -24.91 -25.96 -0.53
N ALA A 38 -25.28 -25.97 0.75
CA ALA A 38 -25.03 -24.85 1.66
C ALA A 38 -23.54 -24.58 1.86
N VAL A 39 -22.72 -25.63 1.99
CA VAL A 39 -21.26 -25.53 2.11
C VAL A 39 -20.65 -24.95 0.83
N VAL A 40 -21.11 -25.38 -0.35
CA VAL A 40 -20.63 -24.84 -1.63
C VAL A 40 -21.01 -23.37 -1.79
N VAL A 41 -22.25 -22.99 -1.45
CA VAL A 41 -22.68 -21.58 -1.48
C VAL A 41 -21.85 -20.74 -0.52
N LEU A 42 -21.63 -21.21 0.71
CA LEU A 42 -20.78 -20.52 1.69
C LEU A 42 -19.34 -20.38 1.18
N ALA A 43 -18.77 -21.43 0.59
CA ALA A 43 -17.43 -21.39 0.00
C ALA A 43 -17.34 -20.39 -1.16
N LEU A 44 -18.36 -20.32 -2.03
CA LEU A 44 -18.43 -19.35 -3.13
C LEU A 44 -18.61 -17.92 -2.62
N LEU A 45 -19.37 -17.71 -1.56
CA LEU A 45 -19.51 -16.39 -0.91
C LEU A 45 -18.20 -15.94 -0.29
N ILE A 46 -17.49 -16.84 0.41
CA ILE A 46 -16.17 -16.57 0.97
C ILE A 46 -15.17 -16.26 -0.15
N TRP A 47 -15.17 -17.06 -1.23
CA TRP A 47 -14.29 -16.84 -2.38
C TRP A 47 -14.62 -15.54 -3.13
N GLY A 48 -15.90 -15.23 -3.33
CA GLY A 48 -16.33 -13.98 -3.95
C GLY A 48 -15.97 -12.76 -3.11
N ALA A 49 -16.09 -12.86 -1.78
CA ALA A 49 -15.63 -11.82 -0.86
C ALA A 49 -14.10 -11.68 -0.86
N PHE A 50 -13.36 -12.79 -0.99
CA PHE A 50 -11.91 -12.79 -1.16
C PHE A 50 -11.50 -12.11 -2.46
N ALA A 51 -12.09 -12.51 -3.60
CA ALA A 51 -11.82 -11.92 -4.91
C ALA A 51 -12.13 -10.42 -4.92
N LEU A 52 -13.26 -10.01 -4.31
CA LEU A 52 -13.64 -8.61 -4.18
C LEU A 52 -12.68 -7.82 -3.27
N ALA A 53 -12.20 -8.40 -2.17
CA ALA A 53 -11.22 -7.77 -1.29
C ALA A 53 -9.85 -7.62 -1.99
N SER A 54 -9.41 -8.64 -2.73
CA SER A 54 -8.15 -8.61 -3.48
C SER A 54 -8.16 -7.66 -4.68
N TRP A 55 -9.26 -7.57 -5.42
CA TRP A 55 -9.40 -6.63 -6.55
C TRP A 55 -9.83 -5.23 -6.09
N GLY A 56 -10.43 -5.13 -4.91
CA GLY A 56 -10.96 -3.90 -4.34
C GLY A 56 -9.97 -3.12 -3.49
N ALA A 57 -8.69 -3.51 -3.38
CA ALA A 57 -7.70 -2.83 -2.54
C ALA A 57 -7.66 -1.30 -2.78
N GLY A 58 -7.72 -0.85 -4.04
CA GLY A 58 -7.84 0.57 -4.37
C GLY A 58 -9.15 1.22 -3.89
N LEU A 59 -10.26 0.48 -3.89
CA LEU A 59 -11.55 0.92 -3.34
C LEU A 59 -11.58 0.95 -1.81
N PHE A 60 -10.73 0.18 -1.13
CA PHE A 60 -10.60 0.20 0.33
C PHE A 60 -9.67 1.32 0.80
N ALA A 61 -8.62 1.63 0.04
CA ALA A 61 -7.69 2.71 0.37
C ALA A 61 -8.42 4.04 0.64
N ARG A 62 -9.42 4.39 -0.18
CA ARG A 62 -10.22 5.63 -0.01
C ARG A 62 -11.00 5.71 1.32
N PHE A 63 -11.27 4.59 1.98
CA PHE A 63 -11.98 4.55 3.26
C PHE A 63 -11.05 4.54 4.47
N VAL A 64 -9.76 4.29 4.27
CA VAL A 64 -8.76 4.41 5.33
C VAL A 64 -8.55 5.91 5.58
N PRO A 65 -8.74 6.42 6.82
CA PRO A 65 -8.49 7.82 7.12
C PRO A 65 -6.99 8.11 7.14
N ALA A 66 -6.60 9.36 6.83
CA ALA A 66 -5.20 9.79 6.86
C ALA A 66 -4.53 9.55 8.23
N SER A 67 -5.29 9.69 9.33
CA SER A 67 -4.80 9.42 10.68
C SER A 67 -4.32 7.97 10.89
N ALA A 68 -4.95 7.00 10.23
CA ALA A 68 -4.51 5.60 10.30
C ALA A 68 -3.20 5.39 9.54
N GLU A 69 -3.00 6.08 8.42
CA GLU A 69 -1.72 6.05 7.69
C GLU A 69 -0.60 6.74 8.48
N ILE A 70 -0.90 7.88 9.10
CA ILE A 70 0.05 8.60 9.97
C ILE A 70 0.49 7.69 11.11
N ALA A 71 -0.46 7.07 11.83
CA ALA A 71 -0.14 6.14 12.91
C ALA A 71 0.68 4.93 12.42
N LEU A 72 0.38 4.41 11.23
CA LEU A 72 1.14 3.30 10.66
C LEU A 72 2.58 3.70 10.29
N GLY A 73 2.74 4.87 9.67
CA GLY A 73 4.04 5.43 9.31
C GLY A 73 4.89 5.70 10.54
N GLU A 74 4.35 6.38 11.55
CA GLU A 74 5.04 6.72 12.79
C GLU A 74 5.58 5.48 13.51
N ASN A 75 4.74 4.44 13.66
CA ASN A 75 5.15 3.18 14.29
C ASN A 75 6.23 2.40 13.51
N THR A 76 6.35 2.68 12.21
CA THR A 76 7.30 2.01 11.31
C THR A 76 8.60 2.82 11.19
N TRP A 77 8.53 4.15 11.25
CA TRP A 77 9.65 5.03 10.92
C TRP A 77 10.83 4.88 11.87
N ASP A 78 10.58 4.71 13.17
CA ASP A 78 11.62 4.47 14.17
C ASP A 78 12.29 3.10 14.04
N ARG A 79 11.67 2.15 13.33
CA ARG A 79 12.25 0.83 13.08
C ARG A 79 13.15 0.83 11.85
N VAL A 80 12.82 1.62 10.84
CA VAL A 80 13.57 1.68 9.56
C VAL A 80 14.62 2.78 9.54
N ALA A 81 14.40 3.87 10.28
CA ALA A 81 15.30 5.01 10.40
C ALA A 81 15.47 5.40 11.87
N PRO A 82 15.94 4.48 12.74
CA PRO A 82 16.13 4.75 14.16
C PRO A 82 17.10 5.92 14.37
N PRO A 83 17.02 6.67 15.48
CA PRO A 83 17.95 7.77 15.77
C PRO A 83 19.44 7.39 15.67
N SER A 84 19.79 6.15 16.00
CA SER A 84 21.17 5.64 15.90
C SER A 84 21.69 5.47 14.46
N ALA A 85 20.80 5.43 13.47
CA ALA A 85 21.13 5.32 12.06
C ALA A 85 21.05 6.67 11.32
N GLN A 86 20.60 7.74 11.98
CA GLN A 86 20.46 9.06 11.36
C GLN A 86 21.81 9.78 11.30
N CYS A 87 21.97 10.64 10.30
CA CYS A 87 23.09 11.57 10.24
C CYS A 87 23.11 12.49 11.47
N THR A 88 24.29 12.70 12.03
CA THR A 88 24.49 13.54 13.21
C THR A 88 24.75 15.01 12.87
N ASP A 89 25.27 15.29 11.67
CA ASP A 89 25.42 16.67 11.19
C ASP A 89 24.04 17.22 10.77
N PRO A 90 23.54 18.29 11.41
CA PRO A 90 22.24 18.87 11.08
C PRO A 90 22.16 19.43 9.64
N ALA A 91 23.31 19.68 8.98
CA ALA A 91 23.34 20.15 7.60
C ALA A 91 22.71 19.16 6.62
N ALA A 92 22.78 17.85 6.87
CA ALA A 92 22.17 16.84 6.01
C ALA A 92 20.65 16.96 5.96
N LEU A 93 20.00 17.01 7.13
CA LEU A 93 18.55 17.17 7.21
C LEU A 93 18.12 18.54 6.70
N ALA A 94 18.80 19.62 7.11
CA ALA A 94 18.49 20.97 6.67
C ALA A 94 18.57 21.12 5.13
N TYR A 95 19.52 20.45 4.49
CA TYR A 95 19.62 20.41 3.03
C TYR A 95 18.39 19.77 2.39
N VAL A 96 17.97 18.59 2.86
CA VAL A 96 16.77 17.90 2.35
C VAL A 96 15.51 18.74 2.57
N GLU A 97 15.35 19.32 3.76
CA GLU A 97 14.20 20.19 4.07
C GLU A 97 14.19 21.45 3.20
N GLN A 98 15.35 22.05 2.93
CA GLN A 98 15.47 23.20 2.03
C GLN A 98 15.00 22.89 0.62
N LEU A 99 15.31 21.69 0.10
CA LEU A 99 14.85 21.25 -1.22
C LEU A 99 13.36 20.86 -1.23
N ALA A 100 12.86 20.29 -0.14
CA ALA A 100 11.46 19.90 0.00
C ALA A 100 10.51 21.12 0.14
N ALA A 101 10.95 22.20 0.79
CA ALA A 101 10.14 23.38 1.06
C ALA A 101 9.36 23.94 -0.16
N PRO A 102 9.99 24.22 -1.32
CA PRO A 102 9.27 24.70 -2.50
C PRO A 102 8.29 23.67 -3.07
N LEU A 103 8.54 22.36 -2.90
CA LEU A 103 7.61 21.29 -3.30
C LEU A 103 6.38 21.26 -2.39
N LEU A 104 6.61 21.32 -1.07
CA LEU A 104 5.55 21.32 -0.05
C LEU A 104 4.61 22.52 -0.20
N ALA A 105 5.14 23.68 -0.61
CA ALA A 105 4.33 24.87 -0.87
C ALA A 105 3.34 24.70 -2.04
N GLN A 106 3.50 23.67 -2.88
CA GLN A 106 2.70 23.42 -4.09
C GLN A 106 1.71 22.25 -3.93
N ILE A 107 1.64 21.61 -2.77
CA ILE A 107 0.73 20.49 -2.54
C ILE A 107 -0.36 20.86 -1.54
N ASP A 108 -1.54 20.31 -1.75
CA ASP A 108 -2.60 20.24 -0.74
C ASP A 108 -2.60 18.81 -0.21
N SER A 109 -2.12 18.64 1.03
CA SER A 109 -1.84 17.33 1.63
C SER A 109 -2.51 17.21 2.98
N PRO A 110 -3.20 16.09 3.27
CA PRO A 110 -3.66 15.78 4.63
C PRO A 110 -2.53 15.30 5.55
N TYR A 111 -1.32 15.12 5.01
CA TYR A 111 -0.14 14.64 5.72
C TYR A 111 0.84 15.79 5.96
N ASP A 112 1.40 15.83 7.17
CA ASP A 112 2.57 16.64 7.51
C ASP A 112 3.83 15.87 7.14
N PHE A 113 4.51 16.32 6.09
CA PHE A 113 5.68 15.62 5.56
C PHE A 113 6.88 15.81 6.49
N GLN A 114 7.50 14.70 6.88
CA GLN A 114 8.68 14.69 7.72
C GLN A 114 9.81 13.94 7.03
N PHE A 115 11.04 14.43 7.23
CA PHE A 115 12.23 13.92 6.56
C PHE A 115 13.25 13.39 7.58
N ARG A 116 13.96 12.33 7.21
CA ARG A 116 15.16 11.84 7.91
C ARG A 116 16.24 11.58 6.89
N VAL A 117 17.49 11.84 7.27
CA VAL A 117 18.65 11.38 6.52
C VAL A 117 19.38 10.32 7.33
N VAL A 118 19.60 9.16 6.73
CA VAL A 118 20.29 8.03 7.39
C VAL A 118 21.71 7.86 6.86
N ASP A 119 22.62 7.50 7.75
CA ASP A 119 24.03 7.19 7.49
C ASP A 119 24.15 5.81 6.82
N ASP A 120 23.66 5.74 5.59
CA ASP A 120 23.70 4.58 4.72
C ASP A 120 24.28 5.00 3.37
N ASP A 121 25.33 4.32 2.93
CA ASP A 121 26.05 4.63 1.68
C ASP A 121 25.32 4.14 0.42
N SER A 122 24.23 3.36 0.57
CA SER A 122 23.42 2.96 -0.57
C SER A 122 22.66 4.15 -1.17
N ILE A 123 22.55 4.16 -2.51
CA ILE A 123 21.75 5.15 -3.23
C ILE A 123 20.29 4.75 -3.09
N ASN A 124 19.58 5.36 -2.13
CA ASN A 124 18.17 5.09 -1.89
C ASN A 124 17.44 6.28 -1.25
N ALA A 125 16.13 6.31 -1.46
CA ALA A 125 15.16 7.04 -0.67
C ALA A 125 13.87 6.24 -0.65
N PHE A 126 13.05 6.41 0.38
CA PHE A 126 11.75 5.76 0.43
C PHE A 126 10.77 6.57 1.26
N ALA A 127 9.49 6.48 0.90
CA ALA A 127 8.39 7.02 1.69
C ALA A 127 7.55 5.93 2.36
N LEU A 128 7.19 6.18 3.62
CA LEU A 128 6.19 5.41 4.35
C LEU A 128 4.81 6.11 4.29
N PRO A 129 3.71 5.37 4.50
CA PRO A 129 2.38 5.98 4.63
C PRO A 129 2.37 7.10 5.67
N GLY A 130 1.64 8.18 5.40
CA GLY A 130 1.48 9.27 6.36
C GLY A 130 2.49 10.42 6.25
N GLY A 131 3.37 10.42 5.24
CA GLY A 131 4.25 11.58 4.97
C GLY A 131 5.68 11.44 5.47
N PHE A 132 6.13 10.25 5.85
CA PHE A 132 7.49 10.04 6.36
C PHE A 132 8.43 9.63 5.24
N VAL A 133 9.39 10.49 4.90
CA VAL A 133 10.36 10.26 3.83
C VAL A 133 11.75 10.09 4.44
N THR A 134 12.43 9.02 4.06
CA THR A 134 13.82 8.76 4.47
C THR A 134 14.72 8.84 3.25
N VAL A 135 15.81 9.58 3.36
CA VAL A 135 16.85 9.72 2.33
C VAL A 135 18.12 9.07 2.85
N HIS A 136 18.76 8.23 2.04
CA HIS A 136 20.07 7.68 2.39
C HIS A 136 21.17 8.68 2.04
N TYR A 137 22.19 8.79 2.89
CA TYR A 137 23.30 9.69 2.66
C TYR A 137 24.05 9.38 1.34
N GLY A 138 24.12 8.11 0.94
CA GLY A 138 24.65 7.69 -0.36
C GLY A 138 23.95 8.34 -1.55
N LEU A 139 22.65 8.62 -1.45
CA LEU A 139 21.93 9.37 -2.49
C LEU A 139 22.42 10.81 -2.61
N LEU A 140 22.65 11.49 -1.49
CA LEU A 140 23.19 12.85 -1.48
C LEU A 140 24.62 12.89 -2.02
N GLN A 141 25.42 11.86 -1.75
CA GLN A 141 26.77 11.74 -2.31
C GLN A 141 26.76 11.54 -3.84
N ALA A 142 25.86 10.69 -4.33
CA ALA A 142 25.75 10.32 -5.73
C ALA A 142 25.12 11.41 -6.61
N ALA A 143 24.22 12.23 -6.06
CA ALA A 143 23.61 13.34 -6.80
C ALA A 143 24.64 14.41 -7.20
N GLU A 144 24.49 14.96 -8.40
CA GLU A 144 25.36 16.01 -8.95
C GLU A 144 24.76 17.40 -8.79
N SER A 145 23.44 17.50 -8.63
CA SER A 145 22.74 18.77 -8.46
C SER A 145 21.59 18.67 -7.46
N GLY A 146 21.13 19.83 -6.96
CA GLY A 146 19.98 19.88 -6.07
C GLY A 146 18.67 19.49 -6.78
N GLU A 147 18.59 19.70 -8.09
CA GLU A 147 17.45 19.33 -8.94
C GLU A 147 17.26 17.81 -8.99
N GLU A 148 18.33 17.02 -8.94
CA GLU A 148 18.24 15.55 -8.91
C GLU A 148 17.70 15.06 -7.56
N VAL A 149 18.20 15.62 -6.45
CA VAL A 149 17.68 15.31 -5.12
C VAL A 149 16.22 15.75 -5.01
N ALA A 150 15.89 16.95 -5.47
CA ALA A 150 14.52 17.44 -5.51
C ALA A 150 13.61 16.57 -6.40
N ALA A 151 14.12 16.02 -7.49
CA ALA A 151 13.36 15.09 -8.33
C ALA A 151 13.03 13.79 -7.61
N VAL A 152 13.99 13.21 -6.86
CA VAL A 152 13.73 12.04 -6.02
C VAL A 152 12.71 12.38 -4.93
N LEU A 153 12.86 13.51 -4.23
CA LEU A 153 11.89 13.93 -3.21
C LEU A 153 10.50 14.11 -3.80
N ALA A 154 10.37 14.77 -4.96
CA ALA A 154 9.10 14.95 -5.64
C ALA A 154 8.46 13.59 -6.01
N HIS A 155 9.25 12.63 -6.46
CA HIS A 155 8.81 11.26 -6.75
C HIS A 155 8.30 10.55 -5.48
N GLU A 156 9.09 10.53 -4.39
CA GLU A 156 8.69 9.93 -3.11
C GLU A 156 7.43 10.57 -2.51
N MET A 157 7.31 11.90 -2.62
CA MET A 157 6.11 12.61 -2.18
C MET A 157 4.88 12.17 -2.96
N GLN A 158 4.99 11.85 -4.26
CA GLN A 158 3.86 11.32 -5.03
C GLN A 158 3.47 9.91 -4.60
N HIS A 159 4.40 9.05 -4.18
CA HIS A 159 4.03 7.76 -3.59
C HIS A 159 3.16 7.93 -2.34
N VAL A 160 3.44 8.94 -1.51
CA VAL A 160 2.60 9.28 -0.35
C VAL A 160 1.25 9.83 -0.80
N LEU A 161 1.24 10.85 -1.66
CA LEU A 161 0.02 11.55 -2.07
C LEU A 161 -0.95 10.63 -2.83
N GLN A 162 -0.42 9.70 -3.64
CA GLN A 162 -1.20 8.68 -4.35
C GLN A 162 -1.45 7.42 -3.51
N ARG A 163 -0.98 7.41 -2.25
CA ARG A 163 -1.20 6.36 -1.26
C ARG A 163 -0.75 4.98 -1.77
N HIS A 164 0.35 4.95 -2.53
CA HIS A 164 0.89 3.72 -3.13
C HIS A 164 1.30 2.69 -2.08
N GLY A 165 1.97 3.13 -1.01
CA GLY A 165 2.34 2.26 0.11
C GLY A 165 1.12 1.60 0.76
N LEU A 166 0.04 2.36 1.00
CA LEU A 166 -1.20 1.83 1.55
C LEU A 166 -1.88 0.84 0.60
N LYS A 167 -2.02 1.19 -0.70
CA LYS A 167 -2.60 0.30 -1.72
C LYS A 167 -1.83 -1.03 -1.74
N ARG A 168 -0.51 -1.00 -1.61
CA ARG A 168 0.33 -2.20 -1.58
C ARG A 168 0.15 -3.02 -0.31
N ILE A 169 0.13 -2.39 0.87
CA ILE A 169 -0.19 -3.06 2.14
C ILE A 169 -1.56 -3.78 2.03
N LEU A 170 -2.54 -3.10 1.46
CA LEU A 170 -3.88 -3.65 1.23
C LEU A 170 -3.88 -4.86 0.29
N HIS A 171 -3.13 -4.79 -0.80
CA HIS A 171 -2.94 -5.91 -1.71
C HIS A 171 -2.27 -7.11 -1.02
N GLN A 172 -1.21 -6.88 -0.25
CA GLN A 172 -0.44 -7.93 0.41
C GLN A 172 -1.21 -8.63 1.55
N LEU A 173 -2.06 -7.89 2.26
CA LEU A 173 -2.89 -8.40 3.35
C LEU A 173 -4.24 -8.98 2.89
N GLY A 174 -4.53 -8.91 1.59
CA GLY A 174 -5.81 -9.39 1.04
C GLY A 174 -7.04 -8.61 1.54
N GLY A 175 -6.89 -7.31 1.82
CA GLY A 175 -7.95 -6.37 2.26
C GLY A 175 -8.54 -6.63 3.67
N TRP A 176 -8.66 -7.89 4.08
CA TRP A 176 -9.36 -8.31 5.30
C TRP A 176 -8.66 -7.94 6.61
N THR A 177 -7.33 -8.05 6.68
CA THR A 177 -6.59 -7.68 7.89
C THR A 177 -6.67 -6.18 8.16
N LEU A 178 -6.55 -5.35 7.11
CA LEU A 178 -6.69 -3.91 7.27
C LEU A 178 -8.13 -3.51 7.60
N LEU A 179 -9.13 -4.15 6.96
CA LEU A 179 -10.53 -3.96 7.34
C LEU A 179 -10.76 -4.31 8.81
N GLY A 180 -10.16 -5.39 9.29
CA GLY A 180 -10.14 -5.75 10.71
C GLY A 180 -9.57 -4.63 11.58
N THR A 181 -8.43 -4.03 11.22
CA THR A 181 -7.83 -2.95 12.01
C THR A 181 -8.66 -1.66 11.97
N VAL A 182 -9.15 -1.27 10.79
CA VAL A 182 -10.03 -0.09 10.63
C VAL A 182 -11.33 -0.24 11.42
N LEU A 183 -11.89 -1.46 11.45
CA LEU A 183 -13.10 -1.76 12.21
C LEU A 183 -12.82 -2.07 13.69
N GLY A 184 -11.56 -2.02 14.14
CA GLY A 184 -11.17 -2.20 15.55
C GLY A 184 -11.10 -3.64 16.05
N PHE A 185 -11.05 -4.62 15.14
CA PHE A 185 -10.99 -6.06 15.45
C PHE A 185 -9.62 -6.71 15.16
N ALA A 186 -8.65 -5.98 14.58
CA ALA A 186 -7.27 -6.45 14.37
C ALA A 186 -6.23 -5.44 14.86
N ASP A 187 -5.11 -5.95 15.39
CA ASP A 187 -4.05 -5.15 15.98
C ASP A 187 -3.18 -4.45 14.92
N LEU A 188 -2.91 -3.15 15.12
CA LEU A 188 -2.05 -2.32 14.29
C LEU A 188 -0.60 -2.85 14.24
N SER A 189 -0.16 -3.58 15.27
CA SER A 189 1.18 -4.19 15.30
C SER A 189 1.41 -5.20 14.17
N SER A 190 0.35 -5.88 13.72
CA SER A 190 0.38 -6.82 12.59
C SER A 190 0.63 -6.11 11.26
N LEU A 191 0.24 -4.83 11.16
CA LEU A 191 0.43 -4.01 9.98
C LEU A 191 1.85 -3.44 9.90
N THR A 192 2.51 -3.21 11.04
CA THR A 192 3.89 -2.73 11.08
C THR A 192 4.84 -3.69 10.35
N GLY A 193 4.70 -5.01 10.55
CA GLY A 193 5.54 -5.99 9.84
C GLY A 193 5.38 -5.93 8.31
N VAL A 194 4.18 -5.62 7.83
CA VAL A 194 3.92 -5.45 6.39
C VAL A 194 4.43 -4.09 5.90
N ALA A 195 4.24 -3.03 6.67
CA ALA A 195 4.77 -1.71 6.35
C ALA A 195 6.32 -1.73 6.24
N MET A 196 7.01 -2.50 7.09
CA MET A 196 8.46 -2.72 6.96
C MET A 196 8.86 -3.32 5.61
N SER A 197 8.01 -4.14 5.00
CA SER A 197 8.28 -4.71 3.68
C SER A 197 8.31 -3.66 2.56
N LEU A 198 7.75 -2.46 2.78
CA LEU A 198 7.76 -1.38 1.79
C LEU A 198 9.17 -0.89 1.47
N VAL A 199 10.08 -0.88 2.45
CA VAL A 199 11.44 -0.31 2.31
C VAL A 199 12.35 -1.07 1.32
N GLY A 200 12.03 -2.33 1.00
CA GLY A 200 12.91 -3.20 0.21
C GLY A 200 12.27 -3.91 -0.97
N HIS A 201 11.07 -3.52 -1.37
CA HIS A 201 10.36 -4.15 -2.49
C HIS A 201 9.87 -3.10 -3.48
N GLY A 202 9.82 -3.48 -4.75
CA GLY A 202 9.33 -2.67 -5.86
C GLY A 202 7.91 -2.12 -5.69
N TYR A 203 7.67 -0.94 -6.25
CA TYR A 203 6.33 -0.52 -6.67
C TYR A 203 5.98 -1.09 -8.05
N ASP A 204 4.68 -1.11 -8.37
CA ASP A 204 4.23 -1.52 -9.70
C ASP A 204 4.62 -0.47 -10.76
N ARG A 205 4.85 -0.92 -12.00
CA ARG A 205 5.28 -0.02 -13.10
C ARG A 205 4.30 1.14 -13.34
N ASP A 206 3.01 0.92 -13.12
CA ASP A 206 2.00 1.98 -13.28
C ASP A 206 2.08 3.02 -12.14
N GLN A 207 2.42 2.58 -10.92
CA GLN A 207 2.65 3.48 -9.79
C GLN A 207 3.91 4.32 -10.01
N GLU A 208 4.98 3.73 -10.55
CA GLU A 208 6.20 4.46 -10.91
C GLU A 208 5.93 5.53 -11.98
N ARG A 209 5.19 5.17 -13.04
CA ARG A 209 4.83 6.14 -14.10
C ARG A 209 3.94 7.26 -13.58
N GLU A 210 2.99 6.95 -12.70
CA GLU A 210 2.12 7.94 -12.06
C GLU A 210 2.94 8.90 -11.17
N SER A 211 3.81 8.36 -10.30
CA SER A 211 4.70 9.16 -9.45
C SER A 211 5.65 10.04 -10.26
N ASP A 212 6.19 9.53 -11.37
CA ASP A 212 7.06 10.30 -12.26
C ASP A 212 6.34 11.44 -12.96
N ALA A 213 5.17 11.16 -13.53
CA ALA A 213 4.39 12.18 -14.24
C ALA A 213 3.95 13.30 -13.29
N LEU A 214 3.41 12.94 -12.12
CA LEU A 214 2.98 13.90 -11.11
C LEU A 214 4.17 14.59 -10.42
N GLY A 215 5.29 13.89 -10.25
CA GLY A 215 6.53 14.43 -9.69
C GLY A 215 7.13 15.50 -10.59
N ARG A 216 7.21 15.25 -11.91
CA ARG A 216 7.59 16.28 -12.89
C ARG A 216 6.65 17.47 -12.89
N ALA A 217 5.34 17.23 -12.80
CA ALA A 217 4.36 18.32 -12.70
C ALA A 217 4.53 19.13 -11.41
N LEU A 218 4.89 18.49 -10.30
CA LEU A 218 5.19 19.15 -9.04
C LEU A 218 6.48 20.00 -9.13
N LEU A 219 7.56 19.46 -9.70
CA LEU A 219 8.80 20.21 -9.94
C LEU A 219 8.54 21.48 -10.76
N LYS A 220 7.78 21.35 -11.87
CA LYS A 220 7.41 22.50 -12.72
C LYS A 220 6.63 23.56 -11.93
N ARG A 221 5.65 23.16 -11.10
CA ARG A 221 4.89 24.09 -10.24
C ARG A 221 5.75 24.75 -9.17
N ALA A 222 6.76 24.04 -8.67
CA ALA A 222 7.73 24.56 -7.71
C ALA A 222 8.86 25.38 -8.35
N HIS A 223 8.80 25.63 -9.67
CA HIS A 223 9.85 26.30 -10.43
C HIS A 223 11.22 25.60 -10.34
N ILE A 224 11.23 24.28 -10.15
CA ILE A 224 12.43 23.44 -10.17
C ILE A 224 12.53 22.77 -11.54
N ASP A 225 13.73 22.72 -12.10
CA ASP A 225 13.96 22.13 -13.40
C ASP A 225 13.68 20.60 -13.39
N PRO A 226 12.63 20.13 -14.08
CA PRO A 226 12.28 18.71 -14.10
C PRO A 226 13.31 17.84 -14.82
N ARG A 227 14.29 18.42 -15.52
CA ARG A 227 15.38 17.68 -16.17
C ARG A 227 16.26 16.93 -15.17
N GLY A 228 16.32 17.38 -13.91
CA GLY A 228 17.02 16.65 -12.84
C GLY A 228 16.49 15.22 -12.65
N MET A 229 15.22 14.96 -12.96
CA MET A 229 14.67 13.61 -12.92
C MET A 229 15.24 12.71 -14.02
N ALA A 230 15.41 13.24 -15.24
CA ALA A 230 15.98 12.50 -16.35
C ALA A 230 17.46 12.18 -16.10
N THR A 231 18.24 13.17 -15.64
CA THR A 231 19.68 13.00 -15.37
C THR A 231 19.92 12.02 -14.22
N PHE A 232 19.08 12.05 -13.18
CA PHE A 232 19.14 11.07 -12.11
C PHE A 232 18.89 9.65 -12.60
N PHE A 233 17.83 9.40 -13.39
CA PHE A 233 17.55 8.06 -13.91
C PHE A 233 18.60 7.56 -14.90
N ASP A 234 19.13 8.44 -15.76
CA ASP A 234 20.26 8.09 -16.65
C ASP A 234 21.45 7.60 -15.82
N ARG A 235 21.80 8.31 -14.74
CA ARG A 235 22.89 7.88 -13.84
C ARG A 235 22.60 6.55 -13.16
N MET A 236 21.38 6.32 -12.70
CA MET A 236 21.03 5.03 -12.09
C MET A 236 21.12 3.88 -13.09
N ALA A 237 20.76 4.11 -14.36
CA ALA A 237 20.93 3.12 -15.42
C ALA A 237 22.41 2.84 -15.72
N GLU A 238 23.27 3.84 -15.64
CA GLU A 238 24.73 3.68 -15.77
C GLU A 238 25.34 2.89 -14.61
N GLU A 239 24.94 3.18 -13.37
CA GLU A 239 25.42 2.47 -12.17
C GLU A 239 25.02 0.98 -12.19
N ASP A 240 23.80 0.66 -12.65
CA ASP A 240 23.34 -0.72 -12.83
C ASP A 240 24.23 -1.51 -13.80
N ALA A 241 24.69 -0.87 -14.88
CA ALA A 241 25.54 -1.50 -15.88
C ALA A 241 26.99 -1.75 -15.41
N GLY A 242 27.47 -1.05 -14.37
CA GLY A 242 28.89 -1.01 -14.00
C GLY A 242 29.25 -1.52 -12.60
N ASN A 243 28.40 -1.30 -11.59
CA ASN A 243 28.76 -1.46 -10.17
C ASN A 243 27.77 -2.32 -9.35
N GLY A 244 26.78 -2.93 -10.01
CA GLY A 244 25.69 -3.64 -9.38
C GLY A 244 24.47 -2.74 -9.16
N LEU A 245 23.29 -3.36 -9.10
CA LEU A 245 21.99 -2.67 -9.05
C LEU A 245 21.90 -1.75 -7.81
N PRO A 246 21.76 -0.41 -7.98
CA PRO A 246 21.50 0.49 -6.87
C PRO A 246 20.26 0.07 -6.07
N ALA A 247 20.26 0.29 -4.75
CA ALA A 247 19.13 -0.10 -3.90
C ALA A 247 17.81 0.53 -4.37
N ILE A 248 17.85 1.79 -4.82
CA ILE A 248 16.69 2.47 -5.40
C ILE A 248 16.11 1.74 -6.61
N LEU A 249 16.89 0.99 -7.39
CA LEU A 249 16.36 0.25 -8.55
C LEU A 249 15.72 -1.09 -8.18
N SER A 250 15.99 -1.59 -6.97
CA SER A 250 15.26 -2.74 -6.43
C SER A 250 13.85 -2.34 -5.96
N THR A 251 13.69 -1.11 -5.48
CA THR A 251 12.42 -0.54 -5.02
C THR A 251 11.67 0.25 -6.12
N HIS A 252 12.39 0.72 -7.15
CA HIS A 252 11.86 1.55 -8.24
C HIS A 252 12.43 1.12 -9.60
N PRO A 253 11.89 0.04 -10.20
CA PRO A 253 12.44 -0.52 -11.43
C PRO A 253 12.20 0.37 -12.67
N GLY A 254 13.00 0.17 -13.72
CA GLY A 254 12.72 0.70 -15.06
C GLY A 254 13.41 2.04 -15.42
N SER A 255 14.61 2.30 -14.90
CA SER A 255 15.34 3.56 -15.11
C SER A 255 15.47 3.99 -16.57
N GLU A 256 15.75 3.08 -17.50
CA GLU A 256 15.92 3.43 -18.92
C GLU A 256 14.61 3.93 -19.56
N GLU A 257 13.49 3.23 -19.32
CA GLU A 257 12.15 3.63 -19.78
C GLU A 257 11.77 4.99 -19.19
N ARG A 258 12.02 5.17 -17.89
CA ARG A 258 11.66 6.38 -17.14
C ARG A 258 12.53 7.58 -17.54
N ALA A 259 13.81 7.38 -17.77
CA ALA A 259 14.72 8.40 -18.30
C ALA A 259 14.28 8.85 -19.70
N ALA A 260 13.91 7.91 -20.58
CA ALA A 260 13.37 8.23 -21.90
C ALA A 260 12.07 9.05 -21.80
N ALA A 261 11.15 8.66 -20.92
CA ALA A 261 9.90 9.40 -20.69
C ALA A 261 10.15 10.82 -20.12
N ALA A 262 11.07 10.97 -19.18
CA ALA A 262 11.43 12.26 -18.59
C ALA A 262 12.07 13.20 -19.63
N ARG A 263 12.90 12.69 -20.54
CA ARG A 263 13.49 13.47 -21.65
C ARG A 263 12.46 13.92 -22.68
N ALA A 264 11.40 13.14 -22.90
CA ALA A 264 10.39 13.41 -23.93
C ALA A 264 9.49 14.63 -23.61
N GLU A 265 9.50 15.12 -22.37
CA GLU A 265 8.69 16.28 -21.92
C GLU A 265 9.11 17.62 -22.53
N GLY A 266 10.27 17.66 -23.19
CA GLY A 266 10.83 18.89 -23.77
C GLY A 266 11.46 19.83 -22.73
N PRO A 267 12.00 20.97 -23.17
CA PRO A 267 12.69 21.89 -22.29
C PRO A 267 11.72 22.55 -21.30
N PHE A 268 12.16 22.74 -20.06
CA PHE A 268 11.44 23.58 -19.10
C PHE A 268 11.38 25.01 -19.63
N VAL A 269 10.16 25.54 -19.73
CA VAL A 269 9.90 26.91 -20.18
C VAL A 269 9.51 27.74 -18.96
N GLY A 270 10.49 28.42 -18.36
CA GLY A 270 10.30 29.25 -17.18
C GLY A 270 11.63 29.64 -16.53
N GLU A 271 11.59 30.56 -15.57
CA GLU A 271 12.73 30.84 -14.69
C GLU A 271 12.76 29.78 -13.59
N ALA A 272 13.82 28.97 -13.58
CA ALA A 272 14.02 27.94 -12.57
C ALA A 272 14.72 28.54 -11.34
N ILE A 273 14.29 28.17 -10.14
CA ILE A 273 15.02 28.50 -8.92
C ILE A 273 16.34 27.73 -8.91
N THR A 274 17.40 28.37 -8.40
CA THR A 274 18.69 27.70 -8.21
C THR A 274 18.66 26.93 -6.90
N LEU A 275 18.91 25.62 -6.97
CA LEU A 275 19.01 24.78 -5.78
C LEU A 275 20.48 24.63 -5.35
N PRO A 276 20.77 24.55 -4.03
CA PRO A 276 22.12 24.30 -3.55
C PRO A 276 22.61 22.92 -4.00
N SER A 277 23.90 22.85 -4.35
CA SER A 277 24.55 21.57 -4.67
C SER A 277 24.59 20.65 -3.44
N PRO A 278 24.39 19.33 -3.58
CA PRO A 278 24.54 18.39 -2.47
C PRO A 278 26.01 18.19 -2.09
N LYS A 279 26.96 18.64 -2.93
CA LYS A 279 28.39 18.49 -2.67
C LYS A 279 28.82 19.31 -1.46
N GLY A 280 29.38 18.62 -0.45
CA GLY A 280 29.83 19.23 0.81
C GLY A 280 28.85 19.07 1.97
N VAL A 281 27.65 18.56 1.73
CA VAL A 281 26.76 18.08 2.80
C VAL A 281 27.40 16.88 3.46
N LYS A 282 27.54 16.91 4.79
CA LYS A 282 28.12 15.84 5.59
C LYS A 282 27.05 15.14 6.41
N CYS A 283 27.27 13.86 6.68
CA CYS A 283 26.43 13.09 7.60
C CYS A 283 26.97 13.07 9.04
N LYS A 284 28.30 13.25 9.22
CA LYS A 284 29.02 13.21 10.50
C LYS A 284 29.86 14.46 10.72
#